data_AF-A0A1Q7RNC0-F1
#
_entry.id   AF-A0A1Q7RNC0-F1
#
_cell.length_a   1.000
_cell.length_b   1.000
_cell.length_c   1.000
_cell.angle_alpha   90.00
_cell.angle_beta   90.00
_cell.angle_gamma   90.00
#
_symmetry.space_group_name_H-M   'P 1'
#
loop_
_entity.id
_entity.type
_entity.pdbx_description
1 polymer ?
#
loop_
_entity_poly.entity_id
_entity_poly.type
_entity_poly.pdbx_seq_one_letter_code
_entity_poly.pdbx_strand_id
1 'polypeptide(L)'
;MPRRFRLSSTLFVMPVLLLPAASAFGAIGQPGRSVARLWDEQLLAAIRIDIPKPPAHARNLFHLSVAMWDAWAAYSPTAVGYLVTEKHSAADVEAARAEAISHAAYRLLKYRFPVGYLDIDFKPCHPNDAISQAAFDAQMDALGYDRTITTTEGDSPAALGNRIAAAVIAYGQTDGSNEGVGLCYPDDTGYAPINPELIFKLPGVGPLVDPNHWQPLAFDFFVTQNGIPIGQSIQRFVGAGWGDVKPFALGPEDVDAGTGLHLDPGPQPRLDGAGDAVVKDAMVELIRLSSRIDTTQGVLVDVSPGAMFNNPLGSDDGAGYPINPATDAPYAPDVVNRADYQRVVTEFWADGPRSETPPGHWNVIANSISDNPLMSRQKRPGGRGRAVNELEWDVKVYLALNGAVHDAAIWAWGNKNVYDSSRPITLIRYMAGLGQSSDPSLPSYSPDGLPLEPRRFRGPDRHPHLARRPPRSGDPGERGRLEARGAVDAVHAEELRDPALPGLHLGAQHVQPVGRRSAGGDHRHAVLPRRARELRRASERLPGHRARPRRNGRAAVGDLLRRGRSSGDLPAVRRHPSLLR
;
A
#
# COMPACT_ATOMS: atom_id res chain seq x y z
N MET A 1 7.63 72.18 16.61
CA MET A 1 8.20 70.86 16.28
C MET A 1 7.30 69.77 16.86
N PRO A 2 7.12 68.62 16.19
CA PRO A 2 6.24 68.35 15.03
C PRO A 2 4.76 68.11 15.43
N ARG A 3 3.76 68.77 14.83
CA ARG A 3 2.88 68.36 13.71
C ARG A 3 2.28 66.93 13.74
N ARG A 4 0.94 66.92 13.93
CA ARG A 4 -0.05 65.83 13.88
C ARG A 4 -0.15 65.18 12.49
N PHE A 5 -0.52 63.90 12.43
CA PHE A 5 -1.26 63.33 11.32
C PHE A 5 -2.49 62.54 11.82
N ARG A 6 -3.66 62.94 11.33
CA ARG A 6 -4.96 62.27 11.49
C ARG A 6 -5.11 61.28 10.33
N LEU A 7 -5.51 60.04 10.62
CA LEU A 7 -6.04 59.13 9.61
C LEU A 7 -7.52 59.46 9.36
N SER A 8 -7.87 59.69 8.10
CA SER A 8 -9.24 59.89 7.64
C SER A 8 -9.65 58.67 6.83
N SER A 9 -10.75 58.03 7.24
CA SER A 9 -11.34 56.87 6.59
C SER A 9 -12.08 57.30 5.33
N THR A 10 -11.89 56.60 4.21
CA THR A 10 -12.74 56.75 3.02
C THR A 10 -13.13 55.36 2.53
N LEU A 11 -14.40 54.99 2.75
CA LEU A 11 -15.04 53.83 2.14
C LEU A 11 -15.31 54.14 0.66
N PHE A 12 -14.93 53.21 -0.23
CA PHE A 12 -15.37 53.20 -1.62
C PHE A 12 -16.33 52.03 -1.79
N VAL A 13 -17.61 52.31 -2.06
CA VAL A 13 -18.65 51.33 -2.40
C VAL A 13 -18.85 51.40 -3.91
N MET A 14 -18.56 50.31 -4.62
CA MET A 14 -18.97 50.15 -6.03
C MET A 14 -20.18 49.22 -6.10
N PRO A 15 -21.31 49.62 -6.72
CA PRO A 15 -22.43 48.75 -6.97
C PRO A 15 -22.23 48.00 -8.29
N VAL A 16 -22.23 46.66 -8.25
CA VAL A 16 -22.28 45.83 -9.46
C VAL A 16 -23.72 45.31 -9.60
N LEU A 17 -24.39 45.79 -10.64
CA LEU A 17 -25.67 45.27 -11.13
C LEU A 17 -25.47 43.84 -11.66
N LEU A 18 -26.18 42.87 -11.08
CA LEU A 18 -26.27 41.51 -11.57
C LEU A 18 -27.63 41.31 -12.27
N LEU A 19 -27.59 41.11 -13.59
CA LEU A 19 -28.70 40.52 -14.36
C LEU A 19 -28.49 38.99 -14.40
N PRO A 20 -29.55 38.17 -14.27
CA PRO A 20 -29.42 36.72 -14.24
C PRO A 20 -29.33 36.17 -15.66
N ALA A 21 -28.18 35.58 -16.01
CA ALA A 21 -28.09 34.73 -17.18
C ALA A 21 -28.45 33.29 -16.76
N ALA A 22 -29.66 32.86 -17.11
CA ALA A 22 -30.00 31.44 -17.12
C ALA A 22 -29.13 30.75 -18.20
N SER A 23 -28.39 29.72 -17.81
CA SER A 23 -27.71 28.83 -18.76
C SER A 23 -27.57 27.45 -18.12
N ALA A 24 -28.08 26.46 -18.84
CA ALA A 24 -28.10 25.05 -18.46
C ALA A 24 -26.69 24.52 -18.17
N PHE A 25 -26.45 24.10 -16.94
CA PHE A 25 -25.22 23.41 -16.55
C PHE A 25 -25.35 21.93 -16.91
N GLY A 26 -24.70 21.53 -18.00
CA GLY A 26 -24.25 20.15 -18.14
C GLY A 26 -23.01 19.97 -17.28
N ALA A 27 -23.08 19.08 -16.29
CA ALA A 27 -21.95 18.71 -15.44
C ALA A 27 -20.88 17.99 -16.27
N ILE A 28 -19.93 18.75 -16.82
CA ILE A 28 -18.77 18.21 -17.51
C ILE A 28 -17.68 17.99 -16.47
N GLY A 29 -17.41 16.72 -16.15
CA GLY A 29 -16.24 16.32 -15.36
C GLY A 29 -14.96 16.89 -15.95
N GLN A 30 -13.93 17.09 -15.12
CA GLN A 30 -12.60 17.53 -15.56
C GLN A 30 -12.17 16.74 -16.81
N PRO A 31 -11.71 17.40 -17.91
CA PRO A 31 -11.50 16.73 -19.18
C PRO A 31 -10.62 15.47 -19.02
N GLY A 32 -11.21 14.30 -19.24
CA GLY A 32 -10.51 13.01 -19.22
C GLY A 32 -10.66 12.15 -17.95
N ARG A 33 -11.39 12.57 -16.91
CA ARG A 33 -11.64 11.74 -15.71
C ARG A 33 -13.14 11.46 -15.53
N SER A 34 -13.49 10.21 -15.23
CA SER A 34 -14.89 9.84 -14.93
C SER A 34 -15.31 10.32 -13.54
N VAL A 35 -16.62 10.36 -13.28
CA VAL A 35 -17.14 10.69 -11.94
C VAL A 35 -16.69 9.68 -10.87
N ALA A 36 -16.49 8.41 -11.24
CA ALA A 36 -15.99 7.39 -10.33
C ALA A 36 -14.55 7.69 -9.92
N ARG A 37 -13.71 8.10 -10.89
CA ARG A 37 -12.34 8.56 -10.61
C ARG A 37 -12.32 9.78 -9.69
N LEU A 38 -13.24 10.72 -9.85
CA LEU A 38 -13.30 11.90 -8.99
C LEU A 38 -13.58 11.50 -7.53
N TRP A 39 -14.54 10.60 -7.28
CA TRP A 39 -14.86 10.14 -5.93
C TRP A 39 -13.81 9.21 -5.31
N ASP A 40 -13.16 8.37 -6.12
CA ASP A 40 -11.98 7.61 -5.69
C ASP A 40 -10.87 8.55 -5.19
N GLU A 41 -10.53 9.59 -5.97
CA GLU A 41 -9.52 10.57 -5.56
C GLU A 41 -9.90 11.35 -4.29
N GLN A 42 -11.20 11.58 -4.05
CA GLN A 42 -11.67 12.17 -2.78
C GLN A 42 -11.45 11.24 -1.59
N LEU A 43 -11.75 9.95 -1.72
CA LEU A 43 -11.48 8.98 -0.66
C LEU A 43 -9.98 8.82 -0.43
N LEU A 44 -9.18 8.73 -1.49
CA LEU A 44 -7.72 8.70 -1.38
C LEU A 44 -7.20 9.97 -0.67
N ALA A 45 -7.70 11.16 -1.02
CA ALA A 45 -7.32 12.40 -0.36
C ALA A 45 -7.69 12.41 1.14
N ALA A 46 -8.85 11.87 1.51
CA ALA A 46 -9.25 11.72 2.90
C ALA A 46 -8.33 10.76 3.65
N ILE A 47 -7.97 9.62 3.05
CA ILE A 47 -7.03 8.65 3.65
C ILE A 47 -5.65 9.28 3.86
N ARG A 48 -5.18 10.14 2.94
CA ARG A 48 -3.86 10.81 3.07
C ARG A 48 -3.71 11.62 4.34
N ILE A 49 -4.80 12.22 4.78
CA ILE A 49 -4.82 13.08 5.96
C ILE A 49 -5.42 12.37 7.18
N ASP A 50 -5.58 11.05 7.14
CA ASP A 50 -6.13 10.27 8.24
C ASP A 50 -5.08 9.38 8.91
N ILE A 51 -5.42 8.83 10.08
CA ILE A 51 -4.58 7.85 10.76
C ILE A 51 -4.61 6.50 10.03
N PRO A 52 -3.48 5.77 10.01
CA PRO A 52 -3.41 4.46 9.36
C PRO A 52 -4.34 3.43 9.98
N LYS A 53 -5.32 2.99 9.21
CA LYS A 53 -6.19 1.86 9.52
C LYS A 53 -6.31 0.99 8.27
N PRO A 54 -5.24 0.28 7.86
CA PRO A 54 -5.22 -0.42 6.58
C PRO A 54 -6.45 -1.29 6.30
N PRO A 55 -6.95 -2.12 7.24
CA PRO A 55 -8.09 -2.96 6.94
C PRO A 55 -9.40 -2.14 6.79
N ALA A 56 -9.58 -1.07 7.57
CA ALA A 56 -10.70 -0.15 7.41
C ALA A 56 -10.62 0.66 6.10
N HIS A 57 -9.43 1.08 5.69
CA HIS A 57 -9.21 1.83 4.44
C HIS A 57 -9.45 0.94 3.22
N ALA A 58 -8.99 -0.32 3.23
CA ALA A 58 -9.31 -1.32 2.21
C ALA A 58 -10.83 -1.51 2.05
N ARG A 59 -11.52 -1.67 3.19
CA ARG A 59 -12.97 -1.81 3.23
C ARG A 59 -13.72 -0.56 2.73
N ASN A 60 -13.28 0.63 3.10
CA ASN A 60 -13.90 1.87 2.64
C ASN A 60 -13.75 2.06 1.13
N LEU A 61 -12.59 1.71 0.55
CA LEU A 61 -12.38 1.69 -0.90
C LEU A 61 -13.30 0.68 -1.59
N PHE A 62 -13.48 -0.51 -1.01
CA PHE A 62 -14.40 -1.53 -1.52
C PHE A 62 -15.86 -1.05 -1.46
N HIS A 63 -16.31 -0.52 -0.33
CA HIS A 63 -17.68 -0.03 -0.15
C HIS A 63 -18.01 1.14 -1.07
N LEU A 64 -17.07 2.06 -1.29
CA LEU A 64 -17.22 3.09 -2.31
C LEU A 64 -17.35 2.47 -3.71
N SER A 65 -16.53 1.47 -4.03
CA SER A 65 -16.60 0.75 -5.31
C SER A 65 -17.93 0.04 -5.52
N VAL A 66 -18.49 -0.57 -4.48
CA VAL A 66 -19.84 -1.16 -4.47
C VAL A 66 -20.90 -0.10 -4.75
N ALA A 67 -20.85 1.03 -4.06
CA ALA A 67 -21.80 2.12 -4.27
C ALA A 67 -21.77 2.64 -5.72
N MET A 68 -20.57 2.77 -6.29
CA MET A 68 -20.40 3.19 -7.68
C MET A 68 -20.85 2.11 -8.68
N TRP A 69 -20.59 0.83 -8.39
CA TRP A 69 -21.03 -0.29 -9.20
C TRP A 69 -22.54 -0.41 -9.25
N ASP A 70 -23.22 -0.33 -8.11
CA ASP A 70 -24.67 -0.47 -8.01
C ASP A 70 -25.38 0.65 -8.79
N ALA A 71 -24.89 1.89 -8.68
CA ALA A 71 -25.40 3.02 -9.44
C ALA A 71 -25.19 2.84 -10.95
N TRP A 72 -24.01 2.37 -11.37
CA TRP A 72 -23.72 2.10 -12.78
C TRP A 72 -24.56 0.94 -13.34
N ALA A 73 -24.72 -0.12 -12.53
CA ALA A 73 -25.44 -1.34 -12.87
C ALA A 73 -26.95 -1.14 -12.94
N ALA A 74 -27.52 -0.19 -12.19
CA ALA A 74 -28.95 0.14 -12.21
C ALA A 74 -29.43 0.55 -13.62
N TYR A 75 -28.59 1.26 -14.39
CA TYR A 75 -28.89 1.65 -15.77
C TYR A 75 -28.32 0.69 -16.83
N SER A 76 -27.76 -0.44 -16.39
CA SER A 76 -27.25 -1.48 -17.31
C SER A 76 -28.31 -2.57 -17.51
N PRO A 77 -28.57 -3.01 -18.76
CA PRO A 77 -29.55 -4.05 -19.03
C PRO A 77 -29.12 -5.43 -18.51
N THR A 78 -27.83 -5.66 -18.30
CA THR A 78 -27.29 -7.00 -17.98
C THR A 78 -26.46 -7.07 -16.71
N ALA A 79 -25.91 -5.95 -16.22
CA ALA A 79 -25.17 -5.96 -14.96
C ALA A 79 -26.12 -6.15 -13.79
N VAL A 80 -25.66 -6.70 -12.67
CA VAL A 80 -26.44 -6.83 -11.44
C VAL A 80 -25.67 -6.12 -10.35
N GLY A 81 -26.33 -5.23 -9.60
CA GLY A 81 -25.70 -4.58 -8.46
C GLY A 81 -25.37 -5.60 -7.36
N TYR A 82 -24.40 -5.26 -6.53
CA TYR A 82 -23.91 -6.06 -5.42
C TYR A 82 -24.90 -6.05 -4.25
N LEU A 83 -25.41 -4.89 -3.83
CA LEU A 83 -26.42 -4.77 -2.78
C LEU A 83 -27.79 -4.34 -3.34
N VAL A 84 -27.79 -3.37 -4.24
CA VAL A 84 -29.00 -2.79 -4.84
C VAL A 84 -29.14 -3.24 -6.29
N THR A 85 -30.21 -3.96 -6.60
CA THR A 85 -30.40 -4.63 -7.90
C THR A 85 -31.48 -4.01 -8.78
N GLU A 86 -32.08 -2.90 -8.33
CA GLU A 86 -33.13 -2.18 -9.07
C GLU A 86 -32.65 -1.68 -10.44
N LYS A 87 -33.61 -1.48 -11.35
CA LYS A 87 -33.35 -1.10 -12.74
C LYS A 87 -34.04 0.20 -13.09
N HIS A 88 -33.29 1.08 -13.74
CA HIS A 88 -33.74 2.41 -14.12
C HIS A 88 -33.47 2.69 -15.59
N SER A 89 -34.25 3.61 -16.14
CA SER A 89 -34.05 4.13 -17.49
C SER A 89 -33.94 5.65 -17.43
N ALA A 90 -33.15 6.23 -18.33
CA ALA A 90 -32.97 7.67 -18.44
C ALA A 90 -32.75 8.04 -19.91
N ALA A 91 -33.16 9.25 -20.30
CA ALA A 91 -32.86 9.79 -21.63
C ALA A 91 -31.35 9.95 -21.85
N ASP A 92 -30.64 10.40 -20.82
CA ASP A 92 -29.18 10.41 -20.75
C ASP A 92 -28.72 9.50 -19.61
N VAL A 93 -28.33 8.28 -19.98
CA VAL A 93 -27.86 7.25 -19.04
C VAL A 93 -26.55 7.64 -18.37
N GLU A 94 -25.64 8.32 -19.08
CA GLU A 94 -24.34 8.66 -18.51
C GLU A 94 -24.46 9.80 -17.50
N ALA A 95 -25.31 10.80 -17.78
CA ALA A 95 -25.64 11.85 -16.81
C ALA A 95 -26.33 11.27 -15.56
N ALA A 96 -27.30 10.37 -15.74
CA ALA A 96 -28.00 9.72 -14.63
C ALA A 96 -27.05 8.87 -13.77
N ARG A 97 -26.14 8.12 -14.39
CA ARG A 97 -25.09 7.38 -13.66
C ARG A 97 -24.20 8.33 -12.87
N ALA A 98 -23.78 9.45 -13.45
CA ALA A 98 -22.90 10.39 -12.79
C ALA A 98 -23.54 11.01 -11.53
N GLU A 99 -24.83 11.36 -11.61
CA GLU A 99 -25.59 11.90 -10.49
C GLU A 99 -25.82 10.85 -9.40
N ALA A 100 -26.28 9.64 -9.77
CA ALA A 100 -26.50 8.56 -8.82
C ALA A 100 -25.22 8.15 -8.09
N ILE A 101 -24.10 8.00 -8.82
CA ILE A 101 -22.78 7.74 -8.23
C ILE A 101 -22.40 8.84 -7.25
N SER A 102 -22.62 10.11 -7.60
CA SER A 102 -22.20 11.23 -6.76
C SER A 102 -22.98 11.32 -5.47
N HIS A 103 -24.31 11.13 -5.52
CA HIS A 103 -25.11 11.05 -4.32
C HIS A 103 -24.75 9.84 -3.45
N ALA A 104 -24.50 8.67 -4.05
CA ALA A 104 -24.11 7.47 -3.32
C ALA A 104 -22.75 7.65 -2.61
N ALA A 105 -21.73 8.09 -3.34
CA ALA A 105 -20.39 8.33 -2.83
C ALA A 105 -20.38 9.42 -1.75
N TYR A 106 -21.04 10.55 -1.99
CA TYR A 106 -21.13 11.65 -1.04
C TYR A 106 -21.71 11.17 0.30
N ARG A 107 -22.87 10.53 0.29
CA ARG A 107 -23.53 10.05 1.52
C ARG A 107 -22.69 9.02 2.27
N LEU A 108 -22.10 8.07 1.55
CA LEU A 108 -21.22 7.07 2.13
C LEU A 108 -19.99 7.70 2.77
N LEU A 109 -19.25 8.56 2.05
CA LEU A 109 -18.02 9.17 2.55
C LEU A 109 -18.28 10.12 3.73
N LYS A 110 -19.39 10.85 3.72
CA LYS A 110 -19.81 11.66 4.87
C LYS A 110 -20.09 10.80 6.11
N TYR A 111 -20.60 9.59 5.93
CA TYR A 111 -20.77 8.61 7.00
C TYR A 111 -19.45 7.98 7.46
N ARG A 112 -18.49 7.76 6.54
CA ARG A 112 -17.19 7.13 6.84
C ARG A 112 -16.18 8.00 7.57
N PHE A 113 -16.30 9.32 7.45
CA PHE A 113 -15.39 10.28 8.09
C PHE A 113 -16.17 11.23 9.01
N PRO A 114 -16.90 10.72 10.00
CA PRO A 114 -17.78 11.53 10.84
C PRO A 114 -16.98 12.56 11.65
N VAL A 115 -17.52 13.77 11.80
CA VAL A 115 -16.87 14.83 12.56
C VAL A 115 -16.97 14.57 14.06
N GLY A 116 -15.83 14.64 14.75
CA GLY A 116 -15.76 14.66 16.20
C GLY A 116 -15.90 13.29 16.88
N TYR A 117 -15.83 12.19 16.13
CA TYR A 117 -15.85 10.85 16.72
C TYR A 117 -14.53 10.58 17.42
N LEU A 118 -14.60 9.92 18.59
CA LEU A 118 -13.46 9.55 19.41
C LEU A 118 -13.36 8.04 19.56
N ASP A 119 -12.14 7.53 19.61
CA ASP A 119 -11.87 6.12 19.89
C ASP A 119 -11.97 5.83 21.40
N ILE A 120 -11.72 4.57 21.78
CA ILE A 120 -11.79 4.12 23.18
C ILE A 120 -10.80 4.83 24.11
N ASP A 121 -9.77 5.46 23.56
CA ASP A 121 -8.77 6.25 24.29
C ASP A 121 -9.08 7.76 24.25
N PHE A 122 -10.29 8.14 23.83
CA PHE A 122 -10.72 9.53 23.63
C PHE A 122 -9.88 10.29 22.59
N LYS A 123 -9.25 9.59 21.65
CA LYS A 123 -8.49 10.22 20.56
C LYS A 123 -9.39 10.39 19.33
N PRO A 124 -9.19 11.44 18.52
CA PRO A 124 -9.95 11.61 17.28
C PRO A 124 -9.81 10.39 16.37
N CYS A 125 -10.95 9.83 15.96
CA CYS A 125 -10.96 8.72 15.01
C CYS A 125 -10.44 9.13 13.64
N HIS A 126 -10.69 10.39 13.27
CA HIS A 126 -10.27 11.01 12.04
C HIS A 126 -9.77 12.43 12.36
N PRO A 127 -8.47 12.63 12.64
CA PRO A 127 -7.96 13.93 13.11
C PRO A 127 -8.21 15.12 12.16
N ASN A 128 -8.46 14.85 10.87
CA ASN A 128 -8.75 15.85 9.84
C ASN A 128 -10.14 15.67 9.20
N ASP A 129 -11.10 15.10 9.94
CA ASP A 129 -12.47 14.86 9.48
C ASP A 129 -13.15 16.07 8.81
N ALA A 130 -13.04 17.25 9.41
CA ALA A 130 -13.66 18.49 8.91
C ALA A 130 -13.11 18.88 7.53
N ILE A 131 -11.82 18.62 7.28
CA ILE A 131 -11.19 18.87 5.99
C ILE A 131 -11.75 17.91 4.94
N SER A 132 -11.81 16.61 5.25
CA SER A 132 -12.39 15.59 4.36
C SER A 132 -13.87 15.90 4.05
N GLN A 133 -14.65 16.23 5.08
CA GLN A 133 -16.06 16.58 4.96
C GLN A 133 -16.29 17.80 4.07
N ALA A 134 -15.48 18.85 4.22
CA ALA A 134 -15.54 20.03 3.37
C ALA A 134 -15.12 19.72 1.91
N ALA A 135 -14.16 18.82 1.70
CA ALA A 135 -13.76 18.38 0.37
C ALA A 135 -14.87 17.61 -0.35
N PHE A 136 -15.62 16.75 0.36
CA PHE A 136 -16.78 16.04 -0.20
C PHE A 136 -17.90 17.00 -0.59
N ASP A 137 -18.18 18.01 0.23
CA ASP A 137 -19.13 19.08 -0.08
C ASP A 137 -18.71 19.85 -1.34
N ALA A 138 -17.43 20.25 -1.41
CA ALA A 138 -16.88 20.95 -2.57
C ALA A 138 -16.93 20.11 -3.85
N GLN A 139 -16.78 18.78 -3.75
CA GLN A 139 -16.90 17.88 -4.90
C GLN A 139 -18.33 17.82 -5.45
N MET A 140 -19.36 17.82 -4.58
CA MET A 140 -20.77 17.93 -5.00
C MET A 140 -21.04 19.28 -5.67
N ASP A 141 -20.61 20.37 -5.05
CA ASP A 141 -20.77 21.73 -5.57
C ASP A 141 -20.09 21.87 -6.95
N ALA A 142 -18.88 21.32 -7.12
CA ALA A 142 -18.15 21.35 -8.39
C ALA A 142 -18.80 20.52 -9.51
N LEU A 143 -19.54 19.47 -9.15
CA LEU A 143 -20.31 18.65 -10.10
C LEU A 143 -21.70 19.26 -10.38
N GLY A 144 -22.12 20.28 -9.63
CA GLY A 144 -23.43 20.93 -9.79
C GLY A 144 -24.60 20.16 -9.20
N TYR A 145 -24.34 19.23 -8.26
CA TYR A 145 -25.40 18.42 -7.63
C TYR A 145 -25.85 19.01 -6.29
N ASP A 146 -27.17 18.99 -6.04
CA ASP A 146 -27.76 19.52 -4.82
C ASP A 146 -27.61 18.54 -3.64
N ARG A 147 -26.65 18.82 -2.75
CA ARG A 147 -26.40 18.05 -1.52
C ARG A 147 -27.58 18.01 -0.54
N THR A 148 -28.58 18.88 -0.69
CA THR A 148 -29.77 18.90 0.20
C THR A 148 -30.80 17.83 -0.17
N ILE A 149 -30.70 17.22 -1.36
CA ILE A 149 -31.55 16.09 -1.75
C ILE A 149 -31.13 14.84 -0.98
N THR A 150 -31.90 14.52 0.06
CA THR A 150 -31.70 13.35 0.94
C THR A 150 -32.72 12.25 0.70
N THR A 151 -33.77 12.50 -0.09
CA THR A 151 -34.84 11.53 -0.31
C THR A 151 -34.29 10.23 -0.88
N THR A 152 -34.83 9.11 -0.39
CA THR A 152 -34.64 7.77 -0.93
C THR A 152 -35.86 7.31 -1.73
N GLU A 153 -36.84 8.17 -1.93
CA GLU A 153 -38.09 7.88 -2.64
C GLU A 153 -38.07 8.42 -4.08
N GLY A 154 -38.69 7.68 -5.01
CA GLY A 154 -38.81 8.04 -6.41
C GLY A 154 -37.64 7.59 -7.30
N ASP A 155 -37.76 7.90 -8.59
CA ASP A 155 -36.87 7.39 -9.65
C ASP A 155 -35.79 8.37 -10.09
N SER A 156 -35.59 9.48 -9.36
CA SER A 156 -34.50 10.40 -9.69
C SER A 156 -33.14 9.73 -9.44
N PRO A 157 -32.11 10.06 -10.23
CA PRO A 157 -30.77 9.51 -10.00
C PRO A 157 -30.22 9.85 -8.61
N ALA A 158 -30.49 11.05 -8.09
CA ALA A 158 -30.17 11.40 -6.71
C ALA A 158 -30.85 10.49 -5.67
N ALA A 159 -32.13 10.16 -5.86
CA ALA A 159 -32.86 9.26 -4.96
C ALA A 159 -32.31 7.83 -4.99
N LEU A 160 -31.99 7.32 -6.19
CA LEU A 160 -31.28 6.05 -6.38
C LEU A 160 -29.92 6.07 -5.65
N GLY A 161 -29.13 7.12 -5.83
CA GLY A 161 -27.83 7.27 -5.17
C GLY A 161 -27.94 7.26 -3.65
N ASN A 162 -28.91 7.98 -3.09
CA ASN A 162 -29.19 7.99 -1.66
C ASN A 162 -29.62 6.60 -1.15
N ARG A 163 -30.45 5.85 -1.90
CA ARG A 163 -30.82 4.46 -1.55
C ARG A 163 -29.61 3.54 -1.52
N ILE A 164 -28.73 3.64 -2.52
CA ILE A 164 -27.50 2.84 -2.59
C ILE A 164 -26.61 3.14 -1.38
N ALA A 165 -26.39 4.41 -1.06
CA ALA A 165 -25.62 4.76 0.13
C ALA A 165 -26.23 4.19 1.42
N ALA A 166 -27.54 4.30 1.59
CA ALA A 166 -28.23 3.74 2.74
C ALA A 166 -28.04 2.21 2.83
N ALA A 167 -28.12 1.50 1.70
CA ALA A 167 -27.89 0.05 1.65
C ALA A 167 -26.44 -0.32 2.00
N VAL A 168 -25.46 0.42 1.49
CA VAL A 168 -24.02 0.17 1.78
C VAL A 168 -23.70 0.46 3.25
N ILE A 169 -24.27 1.53 3.82
CA ILE A 169 -24.12 1.86 5.24
C ILE A 169 -24.75 0.78 6.11
N ALA A 170 -25.98 0.35 5.82
CA ALA A 170 -26.66 -0.70 6.57
C ALA A 170 -25.94 -2.05 6.47
N TYR A 171 -25.41 -2.39 5.30
CA TYR A 171 -24.55 -3.57 5.11
C TYR A 171 -23.34 -3.49 6.03
N GLY A 172 -22.63 -2.36 6.01
CA GLY A 172 -21.42 -2.17 6.78
C GLY A 172 -21.63 -2.22 8.30
N GLN A 173 -22.76 -1.74 8.81
CA GLN A 173 -23.10 -1.81 10.24
C GLN A 173 -23.27 -3.25 10.77
N THR A 174 -23.38 -4.23 9.88
CA THR A 174 -23.63 -5.63 10.24
C THR A 174 -22.63 -6.60 9.63
N ASP A 175 -21.51 -6.09 9.12
CA ASP A 175 -20.54 -6.90 8.39
C ASP A 175 -19.38 -7.42 9.24
N GLY A 176 -19.41 -7.24 10.56
CA GLY A 176 -18.35 -7.69 11.47
C GLY A 176 -17.22 -6.67 11.68
N SER A 177 -17.23 -5.51 11.00
CA SER A 177 -16.23 -4.46 11.22
C SER A 177 -16.39 -3.68 12.53
N ASN A 178 -17.49 -3.91 13.24
CA ASN A 178 -17.89 -3.20 14.47
C ASN A 178 -18.00 -1.67 14.29
N GLU A 179 -18.49 -1.25 13.12
CA GLU A 179 -18.80 0.17 12.87
C GLU A 179 -20.17 0.59 13.39
N GLY A 180 -20.33 1.89 13.64
CA GLY A 180 -21.59 2.43 14.10
C GLY A 180 -21.45 3.88 14.55
N VAL A 181 -22.57 4.46 15.01
CA VAL A 181 -22.58 5.80 15.59
C VAL A 181 -21.71 5.80 16.85
N GLY A 182 -20.71 6.68 16.87
CA GLY A 182 -19.71 6.78 17.93
C GLY A 182 -18.67 5.65 17.96
N LEU A 183 -18.71 4.70 17.02
CA LEU A 183 -17.77 3.58 16.98
C LEU A 183 -16.74 3.79 15.87
N CYS A 184 -15.49 3.51 16.20
CA CYS A 184 -14.34 3.66 15.31
C CYS A 184 -13.63 2.34 15.07
N TYR A 185 -14.43 1.31 14.79
CA TYR A 185 -14.00 -0.08 14.65
C TYR A 185 -13.28 -0.59 15.92
N PRO A 186 -13.90 -0.45 17.12
CA PRO A 186 -13.27 -0.92 18.34
C PRO A 186 -13.10 -2.44 18.30
N ASP A 187 -12.01 -2.90 18.90
CA ASP A 187 -11.79 -4.33 19.11
C ASP A 187 -12.79 -4.88 20.13
N ASP A 188 -13.53 -5.90 19.73
CA ASP A 188 -14.50 -6.65 20.54
C ASP A 188 -14.10 -8.12 20.74
N THR A 189 -12.90 -8.51 20.29
CA THR A 189 -12.39 -9.89 20.41
C THR A 189 -11.86 -10.22 21.81
N GLY A 190 -11.53 -9.20 22.59
CA GLY A 190 -10.83 -9.35 23.87
C GLY A 190 -9.34 -9.64 23.72
N TYR A 191 -8.75 -9.43 22.53
CA TYR A 191 -7.32 -9.62 22.31
C TYR A 191 -6.48 -8.77 23.29
N ALA A 192 -5.52 -9.42 23.92
CA ALA A 192 -4.49 -8.77 24.70
C ALA A 192 -3.14 -9.43 24.39
N PRO A 193 -2.08 -8.64 24.10
CA PRO A 193 -0.76 -9.21 23.88
C PRO A 193 -0.27 -9.85 25.19
N ILE A 194 0.28 -11.07 25.09
CA ILE A 194 0.84 -11.75 26.27
C ILE A 194 2.17 -11.14 26.69
N ASN A 195 2.89 -10.53 25.74
CA ASN A 195 4.16 -9.88 26.00
C ASN A 195 3.94 -8.42 26.45
N PRO A 196 4.64 -7.98 27.51
CA PRO A 196 4.75 -6.56 27.86
C PRO A 196 5.40 -5.75 26.74
N GLU A 197 5.18 -4.44 26.73
CA GLU A 197 5.71 -3.56 25.70
C GLU A 197 7.25 -3.49 25.69
N LEU A 198 7.82 -3.44 24.49
CA LEU A 198 9.23 -3.16 24.26
C LEU A 198 9.46 -1.65 24.20
N ILE A 199 10.21 -1.14 25.18
CA ILE A 199 10.81 0.19 25.11
C ILE A 199 12.00 0.12 24.14
N PHE A 200 11.72 0.21 22.84
CA PHE A 200 12.71 -0.09 21.79
C PHE A 200 13.92 0.87 21.78
N LYS A 201 13.83 2.02 22.44
CA LYS A 201 14.98 2.93 22.64
C LYS A 201 15.99 2.42 23.66
N LEU A 202 15.61 1.47 24.51
CA LEU A 202 16.50 0.85 25.46
C LEU A 202 17.19 -0.38 24.86
N PRO A 203 18.45 -0.64 25.25
CA PRO A 203 19.14 -1.92 25.15
C PRO A 203 18.26 -3.14 25.49
N GLY A 204 18.35 -4.19 24.68
CA GLY A 204 17.76 -5.51 24.95
C GLY A 204 16.28 -5.61 24.57
N VAL A 205 15.67 -6.74 24.96
CA VAL A 205 14.26 -7.07 24.65
C VAL A 205 13.28 -6.76 25.79
N GLY A 206 13.80 -6.30 26.94
CA GLY A 206 12.99 -6.05 28.14
C GLY A 206 12.33 -7.32 28.70
N PRO A 207 11.31 -7.17 29.56
CA PRO A 207 10.48 -8.30 30.00
C PRO A 207 9.77 -8.95 28.81
N LEU A 208 9.86 -10.27 28.70
CA LEU A 208 9.29 -11.05 27.61
C LEU A 208 8.73 -12.36 28.17
N VAL A 209 7.49 -12.68 27.83
CA VAL A 209 6.82 -13.92 28.26
C VAL A 209 7.09 -15.04 27.26
N ASP A 210 6.92 -14.77 25.98
CA ASP A 210 7.19 -15.73 24.90
C ASP A 210 7.79 -15.01 23.66
N PRO A 211 9.01 -15.37 23.21
CA PRO A 211 9.63 -14.74 22.04
C PRO A 211 8.90 -14.99 20.72
N ASN A 212 8.05 -16.01 20.63
CA ASN A 212 7.28 -16.35 19.43
C ASN A 212 6.01 -15.51 19.26
N HIS A 213 5.61 -14.74 20.28
CA HIS A 213 4.42 -13.89 20.28
C HIS A 213 4.73 -12.41 20.04
N TRP A 214 3.74 -11.66 19.53
CA TRP A 214 3.89 -10.23 19.28
C TRP A 214 4.22 -9.45 20.56
N GLN A 215 5.16 -8.52 20.46
CA GLN A 215 5.52 -7.59 21.53
C GLN A 215 5.16 -6.16 21.08
N PRO A 216 4.24 -5.47 21.77
CA PRO A 216 3.91 -4.08 21.46
C PRO A 216 5.13 -3.17 21.59
N LEU A 217 5.30 -2.19 20.70
CA LEU A 217 6.37 -1.19 20.86
C LEU A 217 5.87 0.04 21.63
N ALA A 218 6.69 0.55 22.55
CA ALA A 218 6.44 1.80 23.26
C ALA A 218 7.20 2.97 22.60
N PHE A 219 6.48 4.00 22.18
CA PHE A 219 7.00 5.22 21.59
C PHE A 219 6.84 6.40 22.55
N ASP A 220 7.91 7.16 22.78
CA ASP A 220 7.81 8.47 23.46
C ASP A 220 7.20 9.53 22.52
N PHE A 221 7.37 9.34 21.21
CA PHE A 221 6.82 10.21 20.18
C PHE A 221 6.62 9.42 18.88
N PHE A 222 5.36 9.14 18.54
CA PHE A 222 4.93 8.43 17.35
C PHE A 222 4.42 9.42 16.31
N VAL A 223 4.90 9.29 15.07
CA VAL A 223 4.37 9.96 13.89
C VAL A 223 3.89 8.86 12.96
N THR A 224 2.64 8.95 12.51
CA THR A 224 2.08 7.96 11.59
C THR A 224 2.78 8.02 10.23
N GLN A 225 2.64 6.98 9.40
CA GLN A 225 3.10 6.98 7.99
C GLN A 225 2.49 8.13 7.16
N ASN A 226 1.34 8.66 7.59
CA ASN A 226 0.68 9.84 7.01
C ASN A 226 1.24 11.18 7.51
N GLY A 227 2.27 11.16 8.36
CA GLY A 227 2.89 12.35 8.93
C GLY A 227 2.11 12.98 10.09
N ILE A 228 1.14 12.27 10.68
CA ILE A 228 0.32 12.79 11.79
C ILE A 228 1.02 12.49 13.12
N PRO A 229 1.37 13.50 13.93
CA PRO A 229 1.91 13.28 15.26
C PRO A 229 0.84 12.74 16.22
N ILE A 230 1.11 11.60 16.86
CA ILE A 230 0.25 10.99 17.89
C ILE A 230 0.85 11.20 19.29
N GLY A 231 2.17 11.42 19.39
CA GLY A 231 2.87 11.60 20.67
C GLY A 231 3.23 10.27 21.33
N GLN A 232 3.25 10.22 22.66
CA GLN A 232 3.56 8.99 23.37
C GLN A 232 2.47 7.94 23.11
N SER A 233 2.87 6.73 22.72
CA SER A 233 1.93 5.65 22.43
C SER A 233 2.57 4.29 22.64
N ILE A 234 1.83 3.40 23.26
CA ILE A 234 2.08 1.96 23.18
C ILE A 234 1.27 1.42 22.00
N GLN A 235 1.87 0.58 21.17
CA GLN A 235 1.15 -0.04 20.06
C GLN A 235 0.02 -0.93 20.57
N ARG A 236 -1.07 -0.93 19.83
CA ARG A 236 -2.16 -1.90 19.96
C ARG A 236 -2.35 -2.63 18.65
N PHE A 237 -2.96 -3.81 18.70
CA PHE A 237 -3.32 -4.52 17.50
C PHE A 237 -4.52 -3.81 16.85
N VAL A 238 -4.24 -3.03 15.80
CA VAL A 238 -5.27 -2.38 14.99
C VAL A 238 -6.10 -3.46 14.30
N GLY A 239 -7.41 -3.49 14.53
CA GLY A 239 -8.34 -4.39 13.83
C GLY A 239 -8.20 -5.87 14.20
N ALA A 240 -7.96 -6.20 15.46
CA ALA A 240 -7.78 -7.60 15.89
C ALA A 240 -8.89 -8.55 15.40
N GLY A 241 -10.15 -8.12 15.40
CA GLY A 241 -11.30 -8.89 14.88
C GLY A 241 -11.54 -8.84 13.38
N TRP A 242 -10.63 -8.28 12.58
CA TRP A 242 -10.91 -8.05 11.15
C TRP A 242 -11.04 -9.33 10.32
N GLY A 243 -10.60 -10.47 10.85
CA GLY A 243 -10.81 -11.78 10.23
C GLY A 243 -12.29 -12.16 10.09
N ASP A 244 -13.17 -11.59 10.91
CA ASP A 244 -14.61 -11.89 10.92
C ASP A 244 -15.43 -10.95 10.02
N VAL A 245 -14.78 -9.99 9.36
CA VAL A 245 -15.47 -9.07 8.44
C VAL A 245 -15.95 -9.82 7.21
N LYS A 246 -17.18 -9.56 6.75
CA LYS A 246 -17.77 -10.22 5.57
C LYS A 246 -16.89 -10.01 4.34
N PRO A 247 -16.46 -11.10 3.67
CA PRO A 247 -15.64 -11.00 2.46
C PRO A 247 -16.45 -10.63 1.22
N PHE A 248 -15.72 -10.25 0.17
CA PHE A 248 -16.23 -10.02 -1.17
C PHE A 248 -16.29 -11.31 -2.00
N ALA A 249 -15.18 -12.04 -2.12
CA ALA A 249 -15.06 -13.23 -2.96
C ALA A 249 -14.60 -14.49 -2.21
N LEU A 250 -14.04 -14.36 -1.00
CA LEU A 250 -13.77 -15.52 -0.14
C LEU A 250 -15.08 -16.20 0.28
N GLY A 251 -15.15 -17.52 0.14
CA GLY A 251 -16.34 -18.31 0.42
C GLY A 251 -16.19 -19.23 1.63
N PRO A 252 -17.30 -19.86 2.09
CA PRO A 252 -17.25 -20.89 3.13
C PRO A 252 -16.34 -22.08 2.79
N GLU A 253 -16.16 -22.38 1.50
CA GLU A 253 -15.25 -23.42 1.02
C GLU A 253 -13.77 -23.11 1.26
N ASP A 254 -13.43 -21.83 1.45
CA ASP A 254 -12.08 -21.39 1.73
C ASP A 254 -11.75 -21.45 3.22
N VAL A 255 -12.74 -21.67 4.10
CA VAL A 255 -12.57 -21.65 5.55
C VAL A 255 -12.02 -22.98 6.04
N ASP A 256 -10.89 -22.93 6.75
CA ASP A 256 -10.38 -24.07 7.50
C ASP A 256 -11.27 -24.37 8.71
N ALA A 257 -11.72 -25.61 8.84
CA ALA A 257 -12.66 -26.01 9.88
C ALA A 257 -12.04 -26.03 11.30
N GLY A 258 -10.71 -26.10 11.41
CA GLY A 258 -10.00 -26.11 12.68
C GLY A 258 -9.72 -24.71 13.20
N THR A 259 -9.28 -23.80 12.33
CA THR A 259 -8.88 -22.43 12.72
C THR A 259 -9.94 -21.36 12.45
N GLY A 260 -10.91 -21.63 11.58
CA GLY A 260 -11.88 -20.64 11.12
C GLY A 260 -11.32 -19.63 10.11
N LEU A 261 -10.06 -19.77 9.68
CA LEU A 261 -9.41 -18.86 8.76
C LEU A 261 -9.73 -19.21 7.29
N HIS A 262 -9.96 -18.18 6.49
CA HIS A 262 -9.94 -18.33 5.04
C HIS A 262 -8.52 -18.67 4.55
N LEU A 263 -8.39 -19.62 3.62
CA LEU A 263 -7.15 -20.03 2.96
C LEU A 263 -5.97 -20.15 3.94
N ASP A 264 -6.17 -20.89 5.03
CA ASP A 264 -5.21 -21.01 6.13
C ASP A 264 -3.84 -21.57 5.67
N PRO A 265 -2.74 -20.80 5.77
CA PRO A 265 -1.40 -21.27 5.45
C PRO A 265 -0.78 -22.18 6.52
N GLY A 266 -1.41 -22.29 7.70
CA GLY A 266 -0.83 -22.94 8.88
C GLY A 266 0.06 -22.00 9.71
N PRO A 267 0.50 -22.45 10.89
CA PRO A 267 1.32 -21.63 11.79
C PRO A 267 2.70 -21.31 11.20
N GLN A 268 3.20 -20.14 11.57
CA GLN A 268 4.57 -19.71 11.29
C GLN A 268 5.62 -20.62 11.97
N PRO A 269 6.85 -20.71 11.42
CA PRO A 269 8.00 -21.28 12.11
C PRO A 269 8.24 -20.61 13.47
N ARG A 270 8.69 -21.39 14.47
CA ARG A 270 8.90 -20.93 15.85
C ARG A 270 10.33 -21.17 16.32
N LEU A 271 10.87 -20.20 17.07
CA LEU A 271 12.10 -20.38 17.85
C LEU A 271 11.84 -21.42 18.95
N ASP A 272 12.80 -22.33 19.16
CA ASP A 272 12.66 -23.51 20.03
C ASP A 272 11.41 -24.35 19.70
N GLY A 273 11.16 -24.54 18.40
CA GLY A 273 9.98 -25.25 17.93
C GLY A 273 10.08 -25.73 16.49
N ALA A 274 8.92 -26.04 15.92
CA ALA A 274 8.83 -26.44 14.52
C ALA A 274 9.35 -25.29 13.62
N GLY A 275 10.37 -25.58 12.83
CA GLY A 275 11.00 -24.59 11.95
C GLY A 275 11.99 -23.64 12.65
N ASP A 276 12.52 -24.00 13.83
CA ASP A 276 13.52 -23.22 14.56
C ASP A 276 14.68 -22.72 13.69
N ALA A 277 15.31 -23.62 12.92
CA ALA A 277 16.39 -23.25 12.00
C ALA A 277 15.93 -22.21 10.95
N VAL A 278 14.68 -22.31 10.47
CA VAL A 278 14.12 -21.34 9.50
C VAL A 278 13.96 -19.96 10.14
N VAL A 279 13.52 -19.89 11.39
CA VAL A 279 13.44 -18.61 12.13
C VAL A 279 14.83 -18.01 12.30
N LYS A 280 15.79 -18.81 12.75
CA LYS A 280 17.17 -18.36 12.96
C LYS A 280 17.81 -17.84 11.66
N ASP A 281 17.68 -18.59 10.57
CA ASP A 281 18.17 -18.19 9.25
C ASP A 281 17.48 -16.91 8.74
N ALA A 282 16.18 -16.78 8.94
CA ALA A 282 15.44 -15.58 8.54
C ALA A 282 15.86 -14.33 9.33
N MET A 283 16.13 -14.46 10.64
CA MET A 283 16.61 -13.35 11.46
C MET A 283 18.03 -12.93 11.05
N VAL A 284 18.91 -13.89 10.77
CA VAL A 284 20.25 -13.61 10.25
C VAL A 284 20.18 -12.97 8.86
N GLU A 285 19.33 -13.45 7.96
CA GLU A 285 19.16 -12.83 6.64
C GLU A 285 18.61 -11.41 6.76
N LEU A 286 17.70 -11.13 7.69
CA LEU A 286 17.23 -9.76 7.92
C LEU A 286 18.36 -8.84 8.39
N ILE A 287 19.25 -9.32 9.26
CA ILE A 287 20.46 -8.58 9.66
C ILE A 287 21.35 -8.33 8.44
N ARG A 288 21.53 -9.32 7.55
CA ARG A 288 22.28 -9.15 6.29
C ARG A 288 21.59 -8.15 5.36
N LEU A 289 20.28 -8.15 5.24
CA LEU A 289 19.54 -7.18 4.42
C LEU A 289 19.66 -5.78 5.00
N SER A 290 19.62 -5.63 6.33
CA SER A 290 19.84 -4.36 7.02
C SER A 290 21.25 -3.81 6.78
N SER A 291 22.27 -4.66 6.68
CA SER A 291 23.62 -4.19 6.34
C SER A 291 23.78 -3.78 4.87
N ARG A 292 22.89 -4.23 3.96
CA ARG A 292 22.96 -3.88 2.52
C ARG A 292 22.50 -2.45 2.21
N ILE A 293 21.78 -1.81 3.12
CA ILE A 293 21.25 -0.45 2.98
C ILE A 293 22.20 0.65 3.49
N ASP A 294 23.46 0.29 3.77
CA ASP A 294 24.55 1.24 3.98
C ASP A 294 25.05 1.79 2.64
N THR A 295 24.81 3.09 2.43
CA THR A 295 25.14 3.79 1.18
C THR A 295 26.64 3.94 0.97
N THR A 296 27.44 3.86 2.04
CA THR A 296 28.90 4.00 1.97
C THR A 296 29.59 2.78 1.37
N GLN A 297 28.90 1.64 1.25
CA GLN A 297 29.43 0.43 0.61
C GLN A 297 29.70 0.61 -0.89
N GLY A 298 29.07 1.61 -1.54
CA GLY A 298 29.33 1.95 -2.95
C GLY A 298 28.98 0.83 -3.95
N VAL A 299 28.14 -0.13 -3.56
CA VAL A 299 27.75 -1.25 -4.44
C VAL A 299 26.76 -0.73 -5.50
N LEU A 300 27.12 -0.89 -6.77
CA LEU A 300 26.29 -0.49 -7.90
C LEU A 300 25.48 -1.68 -8.44
N VAL A 301 24.24 -1.42 -8.85
CA VAL A 301 23.32 -2.39 -9.46
C VAL A 301 22.62 -1.76 -10.66
N ASP A 302 22.37 -2.55 -11.70
CA ASP A 302 21.52 -2.15 -12.82
C ASP A 302 20.05 -2.40 -12.43
N VAL A 303 19.26 -1.34 -12.35
CA VAL A 303 17.83 -1.36 -11.99
C VAL A 303 16.93 -1.20 -13.21
N SER A 304 17.48 -1.29 -14.42
CA SER A 304 16.70 -1.22 -15.65
C SER A 304 15.71 -2.39 -15.73
N PRO A 305 14.59 -2.24 -16.47
CA PRO A 305 13.68 -3.35 -16.72
C PRO A 305 14.34 -4.55 -17.41
N GLY A 306 15.53 -4.41 -17.98
CA GLY A 306 16.30 -5.50 -18.56
C GLY A 306 17.07 -6.35 -17.55
N ALA A 307 17.29 -5.84 -16.33
CA ALA A 307 18.07 -6.51 -15.29
C ALA A 307 17.22 -6.89 -14.06
N MET A 308 16.10 -6.19 -13.83
CA MET A 308 15.20 -6.42 -12.68
C MET A 308 13.74 -6.58 -13.13
N PHE A 309 12.90 -7.12 -12.25
CA PHE A 309 11.48 -7.44 -12.48
C PHE A 309 11.27 -8.66 -13.39
N ASN A 310 10.12 -8.74 -14.07
CA ASN A 310 9.66 -9.92 -14.81
C ASN A 310 9.51 -11.15 -13.90
N ASN A 311 9.04 -10.92 -12.68
CA ASN A 311 8.71 -11.96 -11.73
C ASN A 311 7.47 -12.74 -12.20
N PRO A 312 7.50 -14.09 -12.20
CA PRO A 312 6.29 -14.88 -12.14
C PRO A 312 5.34 -14.39 -11.03
N LEU A 313 4.04 -14.61 -11.23
CA LEU A 313 3.05 -14.21 -10.23
C LEU A 313 3.32 -14.94 -8.90
N GLY A 314 3.57 -14.17 -7.84
CA GLY A 314 3.82 -14.69 -6.50
C GLY A 314 5.29 -14.97 -6.18
N SER A 315 6.25 -14.59 -7.03
CA SER A 315 7.68 -14.72 -6.76
C SER A 315 8.41 -13.38 -6.85
N ASP A 316 9.68 -13.37 -6.42
CA ASP A 316 10.61 -12.24 -6.56
C ASP A 316 11.97 -12.72 -7.11
N ASP A 317 11.91 -13.56 -8.14
CA ASP A 317 13.05 -14.26 -8.75
C ASP A 317 13.23 -13.95 -10.25
N GLY A 318 12.58 -12.88 -10.73
CA GLY A 318 12.65 -12.43 -12.11
C GLY A 318 14.00 -11.82 -12.47
N ALA A 319 14.41 -12.02 -13.73
CA ALA A 319 15.69 -11.56 -14.27
C ALA A 319 15.54 -10.41 -15.28
N GLY A 320 14.40 -9.72 -15.27
CA GLY A 320 14.07 -8.65 -16.21
C GLY A 320 13.54 -9.10 -17.58
N TYR A 321 13.24 -8.11 -18.41
CA TYR A 321 12.75 -8.24 -19.78
C TYR A 321 13.90 -8.00 -20.76
N PRO A 322 14.33 -9.02 -21.54
CA PRO A 322 15.51 -8.88 -22.40
C PRO A 322 15.32 -7.86 -23.53
N ILE A 323 14.08 -7.60 -23.94
CA ILE A 323 13.73 -6.73 -25.06
C ILE A 323 12.65 -5.75 -24.62
N ASN A 324 12.84 -4.47 -24.95
CA ASN A 324 11.83 -3.44 -24.78
C ASN A 324 10.78 -3.56 -25.89
N PRO A 325 9.51 -3.85 -25.57
CA PRO A 325 8.47 -4.06 -26.57
C PRO A 325 8.11 -2.78 -27.36
N ALA A 326 8.50 -1.59 -26.90
CA ALA A 326 8.25 -0.34 -27.61
C ALA A 326 9.32 -0.02 -28.67
N THR A 327 10.55 -0.52 -28.49
CA THR A 327 11.69 -0.20 -29.38
C THR A 327 12.27 -1.42 -30.11
N ASP A 328 11.88 -2.63 -29.71
CA ASP A 328 12.42 -3.91 -30.20
C ASP A 328 13.94 -4.05 -30.00
N ALA A 329 14.47 -3.35 -28.99
CA ALA A 329 15.88 -3.35 -28.61
C ALA A 329 16.04 -3.67 -27.12
N PRO A 330 17.22 -4.13 -26.65
CA PRO A 330 17.49 -4.27 -25.22
C PRO A 330 17.32 -2.95 -24.46
N TYR A 331 16.95 -3.04 -23.18
CA TYR A 331 16.95 -1.88 -22.29
C TYR A 331 18.39 -1.38 -22.09
N ALA A 332 18.56 -0.06 -22.08
CA ALA A 332 19.81 0.53 -21.63
C ALA A 332 19.95 0.31 -20.11
N PRO A 333 21.16 -0.02 -19.61
CA PRO A 333 21.40 -0.13 -18.18
C PRO A 333 21.05 1.15 -17.44
N ASP A 334 20.48 1.01 -16.25
CA ASP A 334 20.21 2.11 -15.31
C ASP A 334 20.95 1.81 -14.01
N VAL A 335 22.22 2.22 -13.95
CA VAL A 335 23.13 1.81 -12.87
C VAL A 335 23.08 2.82 -11.73
N VAL A 336 22.65 2.36 -10.56
CA VAL A 336 22.49 3.17 -9.35
C VAL A 336 23.15 2.50 -8.13
N ASN A 337 23.31 3.25 -7.04
CA ASN A 337 23.73 2.68 -5.76
C ASN A 337 22.62 1.76 -5.21
N ARG A 338 22.98 0.51 -4.88
CA ARG A 338 22.05 -0.50 -4.37
C ARG A 338 21.32 -0.05 -3.10
N ALA A 339 22.05 0.54 -2.17
CA ALA A 339 21.49 0.96 -0.89
C ALA A 339 20.49 2.09 -1.10
N ASP A 340 20.81 3.08 -1.93
CA ASP A 340 19.89 4.18 -2.27
C ASP A 340 18.61 3.63 -2.92
N TYR A 341 18.74 2.75 -3.91
CA TYR A 341 17.60 2.12 -4.56
C TYR A 341 16.72 1.33 -3.58
N GLN A 342 17.32 0.47 -2.76
CA GLN A 342 16.58 -0.36 -1.80
C GLN A 342 15.82 0.49 -0.77
N ARG A 343 16.43 1.57 -0.26
CA ARG A 343 15.78 2.50 0.66
C ARG A 343 14.59 3.20 0.01
N VAL A 344 14.75 3.71 -1.20
CA VAL A 344 13.68 4.37 -1.95
C VAL A 344 12.52 3.42 -2.24
N VAL A 345 12.81 2.16 -2.64
CA VAL A 345 11.77 1.15 -2.86
C VAL A 345 11.03 0.83 -1.57
N THR A 346 11.73 0.68 -0.44
CA THR A 346 11.09 0.46 0.86
C THR A 346 10.18 1.64 1.24
N GLU A 347 10.65 2.87 1.13
CA GLU A 347 9.84 4.08 1.42
C GLU A 347 8.67 4.23 0.45
N PHE A 348 8.83 3.88 -0.84
CA PHE A 348 7.75 3.94 -1.81
C PHE A 348 6.58 3.03 -1.44
N TRP A 349 6.85 1.79 -1.02
CA TRP A 349 5.81 0.83 -0.65
C TRP A 349 5.27 1.02 0.77
N ALA A 350 6.04 1.65 1.66
CA ALA A 350 5.58 2.01 3.00
C ALA A 350 4.74 3.30 3.01
N ASP A 351 5.24 4.37 2.37
CA ASP A 351 4.78 5.75 2.53
C ASP A 351 4.42 6.47 1.21
N GLY A 352 4.74 5.89 0.05
CA GLY A 352 5.00 6.66 -1.17
C GLY A 352 3.78 7.39 -1.75
N PRO A 353 3.96 8.56 -2.38
CA PRO A 353 4.83 9.71 -2.04
C PRO A 353 4.18 10.69 -1.04
N ARG A 354 2.91 10.48 -0.65
CA ARG A 354 2.13 11.26 0.34
C ARG A 354 1.06 10.40 1.04
N SER A 355 1.42 9.14 1.32
CA SER A 355 0.67 7.99 1.87
C SER A 355 -0.87 8.05 1.82
N GLU A 356 -1.48 7.29 0.92
CA GLU A 356 -2.88 6.83 0.95
C GLU A 356 -3.02 5.47 1.70
N THR A 357 -2.02 5.09 2.50
CA THR A 357 -1.81 3.74 3.07
C THR A 357 -1.67 2.64 1.98
N PRO A 358 -1.18 1.43 2.29
CA PRO A 358 -0.99 0.39 1.27
C PRO A 358 -2.24 0.06 0.42
N PRO A 359 -3.48 -0.01 0.98
CA PRO A 359 -4.69 -0.17 0.17
C PRO A 359 -4.93 0.94 -0.86
N GLY A 360 -4.75 2.21 -0.48
CA GLY A 360 -4.96 3.34 -1.39
C GLY A 360 -3.90 3.41 -2.48
N HIS A 361 -2.67 2.98 -2.18
CA HIS A 361 -1.56 2.97 -3.14
C HIS A 361 -1.88 2.12 -4.39
N TRP A 362 -2.60 1.01 -4.24
CA TRP A 362 -3.06 0.21 -5.38
C TRP A 362 -4.02 0.95 -6.30
N ASN A 363 -4.89 1.82 -5.76
CA ASN A 363 -5.75 2.67 -6.57
C ASN A 363 -4.94 3.73 -7.30
N VAL A 364 -3.93 4.35 -6.65
CA VAL A 364 -3.00 5.29 -7.32
C VAL A 364 -2.28 4.63 -8.50
N ILE A 365 -1.83 3.39 -8.35
CA ILE A 365 -1.21 2.63 -9.44
C ILE A 365 -2.23 2.35 -10.56
N ALA A 366 -3.42 1.84 -10.22
CA ALA A 366 -4.48 1.54 -11.19
C ALA A 366 -4.90 2.80 -11.96
N ASN A 367 -4.96 3.93 -11.28
CA ASN A 367 -5.22 5.25 -11.80
C ASN A 367 -4.13 5.70 -12.78
N SER A 368 -2.86 5.59 -12.40
CA SER A 368 -1.72 5.89 -13.27
C SER A 368 -1.69 5.04 -14.54
N ILE A 369 -1.98 3.74 -14.42
CA ILE A 369 -2.10 2.83 -15.57
C ILE A 369 -3.27 3.24 -16.46
N SER A 370 -4.41 3.58 -15.87
CA SER A 370 -5.62 3.99 -16.59
C SER A 370 -5.44 5.30 -17.34
N ASP A 371 -4.64 6.22 -16.80
CA ASP A 371 -4.30 7.52 -17.39
C ASP A 371 -3.22 7.39 -18.48
N ASN A 372 -2.54 6.24 -18.58
CA ASN A 372 -1.49 6.03 -19.57
C ASN A 372 -2.04 6.19 -21.00
N PRO A 373 -1.42 7.00 -21.88
CA PRO A 373 -1.88 7.18 -23.25
C PRO A 373 -2.03 5.89 -24.05
N LEU A 374 -1.21 4.86 -23.75
CA LEU A 374 -1.31 3.54 -24.37
C LEU A 374 -2.61 2.81 -24.00
N MET A 375 -3.17 3.12 -22.82
CA MET A 375 -4.44 2.54 -22.34
C MET A 375 -5.67 3.33 -22.80
N SER A 376 -5.56 4.65 -22.93
CA SER A 376 -6.67 5.60 -23.19
C SER A 376 -7.63 5.23 -24.34
N ARG A 377 -7.19 4.46 -25.35
CA ARG A 377 -8.04 4.00 -26.49
C ARG A 377 -8.32 2.51 -26.52
N GLN A 378 -7.87 1.76 -25.51
CA GLN A 378 -7.91 0.30 -25.50
C GLN A 378 -8.44 -0.30 -24.19
N LYS A 379 -9.09 0.51 -23.34
CA LYS A 379 -9.74 0.05 -22.10
C LYS A 379 -10.73 -1.07 -22.38
N ARG A 380 -10.31 -2.31 -22.12
CA ARG A 380 -11.06 -3.56 -22.34
C ARG A 380 -10.94 -4.41 -21.08
N PRO A 381 -11.95 -4.43 -20.21
CA PRO A 381 -11.92 -5.26 -19.00
C PRO A 381 -11.61 -6.72 -19.35
N GLY A 382 -10.60 -7.31 -18.69
CA GLY A 382 -10.11 -8.65 -18.98
C GLY A 382 -9.35 -8.80 -20.31
N GLY A 383 -8.95 -7.70 -20.95
CA GLY A 383 -8.16 -7.68 -22.19
C GLY A 383 -8.91 -8.16 -23.44
N ARG A 384 -10.23 -8.40 -23.35
CA ARG A 384 -11.08 -8.94 -24.42
C ARG A 384 -12.39 -8.17 -24.51
N GLY A 385 -13.19 -8.43 -25.55
CA GLY A 385 -14.50 -7.79 -25.72
C GLY A 385 -14.39 -6.36 -26.22
N ARG A 386 -15.48 -5.57 -26.19
CA ARG A 386 -15.51 -4.18 -26.67
C ARG A 386 -14.69 -3.24 -25.79
N ALA A 387 -14.20 -2.15 -26.39
CA ALA A 387 -13.70 -1.04 -25.60
C ALA A 387 -14.84 -0.44 -24.77
N VAL A 388 -14.52 0.01 -23.56
CA VAL A 388 -15.45 0.65 -22.64
C VAL A 388 -15.07 2.12 -22.46
N ASN A 389 -16.04 2.94 -22.05
CA ASN A 389 -15.77 4.33 -21.71
C ASN A 389 -15.04 4.43 -20.35
N GLU A 390 -14.58 5.64 -20.03
CA GLU A 390 -13.86 5.94 -18.78
C GLU A 390 -14.63 5.50 -17.53
N LEU A 391 -15.93 5.81 -17.47
CA LEU A 391 -16.76 5.47 -16.31
C LEU A 391 -16.92 3.95 -16.12
N GLU A 392 -17.24 3.22 -17.20
CA GLU A 392 -17.39 1.76 -17.15
C GLU A 392 -16.05 1.07 -16.85
N TRP A 393 -14.93 1.64 -17.29
CA TRP A 393 -13.60 1.15 -16.92
C TRP A 393 -13.35 1.31 -15.42
N ASP A 394 -13.45 2.54 -14.92
CA ASP A 394 -13.12 2.88 -13.53
C ASP A 394 -13.98 2.09 -12.55
N VAL A 395 -15.30 2.06 -12.75
CA VAL A 395 -16.21 1.32 -11.86
C VAL A 395 -15.88 -0.18 -11.81
N LYS A 396 -15.53 -0.80 -12.94
CA LYS A 396 -15.19 -2.23 -12.98
C LYS A 396 -13.81 -2.51 -12.39
N VAL A 397 -12.83 -1.66 -12.67
CA VAL A 397 -11.47 -1.81 -12.12
C VAL A 397 -11.51 -1.63 -10.61
N TYR A 398 -12.16 -0.60 -10.10
CA TYR A 398 -12.25 -0.36 -8.66
C TYR A 398 -13.00 -1.47 -7.93
N LEU A 399 -14.12 -1.97 -8.46
CA LEU A 399 -14.82 -3.09 -7.83
C LEU A 399 -13.93 -4.34 -7.71
N ALA A 400 -13.25 -4.71 -8.81
CA ALA A 400 -12.39 -5.89 -8.83
C ALA A 400 -11.15 -5.71 -7.94
N LEU A 401 -10.49 -4.55 -8.04
CA LEU A 401 -9.29 -4.23 -7.27
C LEU A 401 -9.59 -4.15 -5.78
N ASN A 402 -10.55 -3.30 -5.41
CA ASN A 402 -10.83 -3.00 -4.01
C ASN A 402 -11.54 -4.16 -3.32
N GLY A 403 -12.33 -4.96 -4.04
CA GLY A 403 -12.83 -6.24 -3.53
C GLY A 403 -11.70 -7.22 -3.21
N ALA A 404 -10.70 -7.34 -4.07
CA ALA A 404 -9.53 -8.18 -3.80
C ALA A 404 -8.67 -7.67 -2.63
N VAL A 405 -8.50 -6.34 -2.53
CA VAL A 405 -7.75 -5.72 -1.42
C VAL A 405 -8.50 -5.85 -0.08
N HIS A 406 -9.83 -5.80 -0.10
CA HIS A 406 -10.70 -6.06 1.06
C HIS A 406 -10.55 -7.51 1.56
N ASP A 407 -10.64 -8.49 0.66
CA ASP A 407 -10.44 -9.91 1.01
C ASP A 407 -9.01 -10.18 1.50
N ALA A 408 -8.01 -9.55 0.89
CA ALA A 408 -6.63 -9.67 1.33
C ALA A 408 -6.45 -9.11 2.75
N ALA A 409 -7.15 -8.02 3.11
CA ALA A 409 -7.12 -7.49 4.47
C ALA A 409 -7.76 -8.44 5.47
N ILE A 410 -8.93 -9.02 5.17
CA ILE A 410 -9.59 -10.04 6.00
C ILE A 410 -8.67 -11.24 6.23
N TRP A 411 -8.15 -11.80 5.13
CA TRP A 411 -7.22 -12.93 5.18
C TRP A 411 -5.99 -12.61 6.03
N ALA A 412 -5.32 -11.49 5.75
CA ALA A 412 -4.08 -11.13 6.45
C ALA A 412 -4.31 -10.85 7.93
N TRP A 413 -5.39 -10.16 8.30
CA TRP A 413 -5.66 -9.83 9.70
C TRP A 413 -6.17 -11.03 10.51
N GLY A 414 -7.01 -11.88 9.93
CA GLY A 414 -7.41 -13.14 10.56
C GLY A 414 -6.19 -13.98 10.91
N ASN A 415 -5.29 -14.19 9.93
CA ASN A 415 -4.04 -14.91 10.15
C ASN A 415 -3.14 -14.25 11.21
N LYS A 416 -3.01 -12.91 11.19
CA LYS A 416 -2.23 -12.18 12.20
C LYS A 416 -2.80 -12.35 13.61
N ASN A 417 -4.12 -12.38 13.75
CA ASN A 417 -4.78 -12.57 15.04
C ASN A 417 -4.58 -13.99 15.57
N VAL A 418 -4.91 -15.00 14.77
CA VAL A 418 -4.83 -16.41 15.18
C VAL A 418 -3.40 -16.84 15.51
N TYR A 419 -2.41 -16.40 14.72
CA TYR A 419 -1.03 -16.84 14.86
C TYR A 419 -0.15 -15.95 15.73
N ASP A 420 -0.58 -14.70 15.97
CA ASP A 420 0.04 -13.72 16.88
C ASP A 420 1.58 -13.66 16.81
N SER A 421 2.13 -13.72 15.60
CA SER A 421 3.57 -13.93 15.40
C SER A 421 4.41 -12.74 15.87
N SER A 422 5.55 -13.06 16.51
CA SER A 422 6.56 -12.08 16.90
C SER A 422 7.09 -11.24 15.73
N ARG A 423 7.56 -10.03 16.04
CA ARG A 423 8.26 -9.17 15.08
C ARG A 423 9.77 -9.44 15.11
N PRO A 424 10.49 -9.22 13.99
CA PRO A 424 11.92 -9.47 13.94
C PRO A 424 12.73 -8.71 15.00
N ILE A 425 12.34 -7.49 15.38
CA ILE A 425 13.04 -6.74 16.43
C ILE A 425 13.06 -7.47 17.78
N THR A 426 11.96 -8.13 18.15
CA THR A 426 11.85 -8.89 19.40
C THR A 426 12.71 -10.14 19.32
N LEU A 427 12.56 -10.94 18.26
CA LEU A 427 13.35 -12.16 18.05
C LEU A 427 14.85 -11.88 17.98
N ILE A 428 15.28 -10.91 17.16
CA ILE A 428 16.70 -10.56 17.02
C ILE A 428 17.29 -10.11 18.35
N ARG A 429 16.60 -9.25 19.10
CA ARG A 429 17.10 -8.77 20.41
C ARG A 429 17.12 -9.87 21.46
N TYR A 430 16.12 -10.75 21.47
CA TYR A 430 16.06 -11.90 22.36
C TYR A 430 17.22 -12.85 22.08
N MET A 431 17.36 -13.32 20.83
CA MET A 431 18.41 -14.24 20.42
C MET A 431 19.81 -13.64 20.61
N ALA A 432 20.02 -12.36 20.26
CA ALA A 432 21.30 -11.68 20.49
C ALA A 432 21.64 -11.61 21.97
N GLY A 433 20.66 -11.31 22.83
CA GLY A 433 20.85 -11.25 24.28
C GLY A 433 21.23 -12.58 24.92
N LEU A 434 20.87 -13.71 24.29
CA LEU A 434 21.28 -15.05 24.70
C LEU A 434 22.70 -15.42 24.27
N GLY A 435 23.26 -14.72 23.28
CA GLY A 435 24.57 -14.99 22.71
C GLY A 435 24.50 -15.77 21.40
N GLN A 436 25.46 -16.66 21.15
CA GLN A 436 25.63 -17.35 19.87
C GLN A 436 25.14 -18.80 19.90
N SER A 437 24.64 -19.33 18.78
CA SER A 437 24.10 -20.72 18.69
C SER A 437 24.87 -21.66 17.76
N SER A 438 26.01 -21.24 17.21
CA SER A 438 26.75 -22.04 16.22
C SER A 438 27.73 -23.04 16.81
N ASP A 439 28.36 -22.74 17.94
CA ASP A 439 29.40 -23.60 18.52
C ASP A 439 29.24 -23.72 20.05
N PRO A 440 28.84 -24.89 20.58
CA PRO A 440 28.69 -25.10 22.03
C PRO A 440 30.00 -25.00 22.82
N SER A 441 31.16 -25.00 22.15
CA SER A 441 32.47 -24.85 22.80
C SER A 441 32.91 -23.39 22.96
N LEU A 442 32.27 -22.44 22.27
CA LEU A 442 32.60 -21.01 22.36
C LEU A 442 31.84 -20.32 23.51
N PRO A 443 32.40 -19.23 24.07
CA PRO A 443 31.71 -18.45 25.11
C PRO A 443 30.34 -17.93 24.67
N SER A 444 29.46 -17.68 25.66
CA SER A 444 28.11 -17.17 25.42
C SER A 444 27.30 -18.04 24.44
N TYR A 445 27.51 -19.36 24.47
CA TYR A 445 26.66 -20.28 23.73
C TYR A 445 25.27 -20.37 24.35
N SER A 446 24.26 -20.28 23.49
CA SER A 446 22.88 -20.65 23.79
C SER A 446 22.30 -21.34 22.55
N PRO A 447 21.59 -22.47 22.68
CA PRO A 447 20.92 -23.10 21.53
C PRO A 447 19.96 -22.13 20.84
N ASP A 448 19.36 -21.19 21.58
CA ASP A 448 18.43 -20.17 21.06
C ASP A 448 19.09 -18.82 20.74
N GLY A 449 20.42 -18.78 20.78
CA GLY A 449 21.21 -17.63 20.39
C GLY A 449 21.18 -17.36 18.88
N LEU A 450 21.82 -16.25 18.46
CA LEU A 450 22.03 -15.97 17.04
C LEU A 450 23.12 -16.86 16.45
N PRO A 451 22.91 -17.46 15.27
CA PRO A 451 23.99 -18.13 14.55
C PRO A 451 25.12 -17.16 14.22
N LEU A 452 26.36 -17.62 14.35
CA LEU A 452 27.56 -16.92 13.89
C LEU A 452 27.65 -16.96 12.36
N GLU A 453 27.98 -15.83 11.76
CA GLU A 453 28.34 -15.77 10.35
C GLU A 453 29.81 -16.19 10.14
N PRO A 454 30.11 -17.07 9.17
CA PRO A 454 31.49 -17.33 8.78
C PRO A 454 32.16 -16.04 8.31
N ARG A 455 33.35 -15.71 8.86
CA ARG A 455 34.13 -14.55 8.39
C ARG A 455 34.43 -14.70 6.89
N ARG A 456 33.80 -13.89 6.04
CA ARG A 456 34.31 -13.65 4.69
C ARG A 456 35.50 -12.70 4.80
N PHE A 457 36.71 -13.24 4.85
CA PHE A 457 37.91 -12.43 4.65
C PHE A 457 37.82 -11.73 3.29
N ARG A 458 37.61 -10.41 3.30
CA ARG A 458 37.91 -9.58 2.13
C ARG A 458 39.43 -9.48 2.07
N GLY A 459 40.05 -10.27 1.19
CA GLY A 459 41.48 -10.10 0.91
C GLY A 459 41.77 -8.66 0.46
N PRO A 460 42.99 -8.14 0.65
CA PRO A 460 43.32 -6.78 0.21
C PRO A 460 43.03 -6.66 -1.29
N ASP A 461 42.21 -5.66 -1.66
CA ASP A 461 41.81 -5.37 -3.04
C ASP A 461 43.06 -5.27 -3.94
N ARG A 462 43.34 -6.33 -4.69
CA ARG A 462 44.26 -6.25 -5.84
C ARG A 462 43.46 -5.74 -7.02
N HIS A 463 43.42 -4.43 -7.19
CA HIS A 463 43.04 -3.82 -8.47
C HIS A 463 43.98 -4.30 -9.58
N PRO A 464 43.47 -4.83 -10.71
CA PRO A 464 44.30 -5.07 -11.88
C PRO A 464 44.37 -3.79 -12.74
N HIS A 465 45.58 -3.54 -13.24
CA HIS A 465 45.97 -2.62 -14.32
C HIS A 465 46.46 -1.21 -13.94
N LEU A 466 47.79 -1.03 -13.96
CA LEU A 466 48.50 -0.29 -15.03
C LEU A 466 50.01 -0.59 -14.98
N ALA A 467 50.62 -0.68 -16.15
CA ALA A 467 51.95 -1.24 -16.38
C ALA A 467 53.06 -0.18 -16.51
N ARG A 468 54.28 -0.58 -16.09
CA ARG A 468 55.65 -0.17 -16.53
C ARG A 468 56.26 1.18 -16.08
N ARG A 469 57.32 1.11 -15.26
CA ARG A 469 58.77 1.27 -15.61
C ARG A 469 59.71 1.11 -14.37
N PRO A 470 61.05 0.89 -14.52
CA PRO A 470 61.88 0.06 -13.63
C PRO A 470 62.91 0.88 -12.79
N PRO A 471 63.83 0.28 -12.00
CA PRO A 471 64.04 0.62 -10.60
C PRO A 471 65.17 1.64 -10.34
N ARG A 472 65.10 2.33 -9.20
CA ARG A 472 66.29 2.89 -8.52
C ARG A 472 66.23 2.62 -7.02
N SER A 473 67.41 2.30 -6.52
CA SER A 473 67.85 1.90 -5.18
C SER A 473 67.64 2.93 -4.08
N GLY A 474 67.48 2.47 -2.83
CA GLY A 474 67.83 3.24 -1.63
C GLY A 474 67.04 2.92 -0.35
N ASP A 475 67.60 2.04 0.47
CA ASP A 475 67.60 1.95 1.95
C ASP A 475 66.30 1.88 2.81
N PRO A 476 66.32 1.17 3.96
CA PRO A 476 65.16 0.87 4.79
C PRO A 476 65.04 1.77 6.03
N GLY A 477 63.80 2.01 6.43
CA GLY A 477 63.46 2.43 7.78
C GLY A 477 62.56 3.65 7.81
N GLU A 478 61.29 3.44 8.15
CA GLU A 478 60.69 4.13 9.28
C GLU A 478 59.32 3.55 9.62
N ARG A 479 59.10 3.37 10.91
CA ARG A 479 57.83 2.95 11.51
C ARG A 479 56.87 4.14 11.42
N GLY A 480 55.70 3.92 10.84
CA GLY A 480 54.59 4.86 10.90
C GLY A 480 53.29 4.11 11.14
N ARG A 481 52.77 4.18 12.37
CA ARG A 481 51.38 3.79 12.69
C ARG A 481 50.44 4.62 11.81
N LEU A 482 49.54 3.95 11.12
CA LEU A 482 48.35 4.56 10.53
C LEU A 482 47.15 3.76 11.02
N GLU A 483 46.38 4.40 11.89
CA GLU A 483 45.08 3.94 12.35
C GLU A 483 44.14 3.81 11.16
N ALA A 484 43.66 2.59 10.90
CA ALA A 484 42.56 2.33 9.98
C ALA A 484 41.26 2.43 10.77
N ARG A 485 40.45 3.43 10.42
CA ARG A 485 39.06 3.60 10.88
C ARG A 485 38.25 2.37 10.46
N GLY A 486 37.56 1.77 11.42
CA GLY A 486 36.88 0.49 11.29
C GLY A 486 35.74 0.50 10.28
N ALA A 487 35.73 -0.53 9.43
CA ALA A 487 34.55 -1.02 8.75
C ALA A 487 33.75 -1.91 9.72
N VAL A 488 32.43 -1.89 9.63
CA VAL A 488 31.55 -2.77 10.41
C VAL A 488 31.65 -4.18 9.82
N ASP A 489 32.46 -5.03 10.44
CA ASP A 489 32.58 -6.45 10.15
C ASP A 489 31.73 -7.27 11.14
N ALA A 490 31.22 -8.40 10.64
CA ALA A 490 30.45 -9.47 11.29
C ALA A 490 30.29 -9.46 12.83
N VAL A 491 29.05 -9.68 13.30
CA VAL A 491 28.67 -9.86 14.71
C VAL A 491 29.65 -10.79 15.44
N HIS A 492 30.47 -10.22 16.34
CA HIS A 492 31.44 -10.97 17.13
C HIS A 492 30.86 -11.44 18.47
N ALA A 493 31.38 -12.54 19.01
CA ALA A 493 31.01 -13.06 20.33
C ALA A 493 31.19 -12.03 21.47
N GLU A 494 32.07 -11.05 21.28
CA GLU A 494 32.32 -9.95 22.22
C GLU A 494 31.36 -8.76 22.03
N GLU A 495 30.77 -8.60 20.83
CA GLU A 495 29.79 -7.54 20.49
C GLU A 495 28.35 -7.93 20.85
N LEU A 496 28.05 -9.23 20.96
CA LEU A 496 26.74 -9.74 21.39
C LEU A 496 26.37 -9.35 22.84
N ARG A 497 27.32 -8.82 23.61
CA ARG A 497 27.08 -8.31 24.98
C ARG A 497 26.54 -6.87 25.00
N ASP A 498 26.63 -6.15 23.88
CA ASP A 498 25.99 -4.85 23.72
C ASP A 498 24.76 -5.02 22.81
N PRO A 499 23.52 -4.92 23.33
CA PRO A 499 22.33 -5.16 22.52
C PRO A 499 22.06 -4.07 21.46
N ALA A 500 22.97 -3.11 21.29
CA ALA A 500 23.11 -2.30 20.10
C ALA A 500 24.19 -2.89 19.18
N LEU A 501 23.81 -3.77 18.25
CA LEU A 501 24.71 -4.20 17.18
C LEU A 501 25.13 -2.97 16.35
N PRO A 502 26.43 -2.59 16.31
CA PRO A 502 26.88 -1.42 15.56
C PRO A 502 26.49 -1.56 14.07
N GLY A 503 25.77 -0.59 13.52
CA GLY A 503 25.31 -0.61 12.12
C GLY A 503 23.97 -1.34 11.87
N LEU A 504 23.36 -1.96 12.88
CA LEU A 504 22.03 -2.55 12.75
C LEU A 504 20.94 -1.48 12.92
N HIS A 505 20.42 -0.98 11.80
CA HIS A 505 19.30 -0.04 11.78
C HIS A 505 17.95 -0.77 11.81
N LEU A 506 17.63 -1.46 12.91
CA LEU A 506 16.28 -1.96 13.15
C LEU A 506 15.42 -0.85 13.76
N GLY A 507 14.88 0.01 12.90
CA GLY A 507 13.82 0.94 13.28
C GLY A 507 12.50 0.20 13.52
N ALA A 508 11.55 0.86 14.20
CA ALA A 508 10.19 0.34 14.25
C ALA A 508 9.59 0.32 12.84
N GLN A 509 9.03 -0.83 12.42
CA GLN A 509 8.14 -0.84 11.27
C GLN A 509 7.00 0.14 11.57
N HIS A 510 6.81 1.12 10.66
CA HIS A 510 5.89 2.27 10.72
C HIS A 510 6.37 3.53 11.47
N VAL A 511 7.67 3.71 11.75
CA VAL A 511 8.19 5.01 12.21
C VAL A 511 9.35 5.50 11.37
N GLN A 512 9.18 6.72 10.85
CA GLN A 512 10.26 7.46 10.22
C GLN A 512 11.27 7.97 11.26
N PRO A 513 12.58 7.91 10.99
CA PRO A 513 13.50 8.87 11.57
C PRO A 513 13.16 10.26 11.03
N VAL A 514 12.91 11.22 11.92
CA VAL A 514 12.73 12.63 11.53
C VAL A 514 14.06 13.16 11.00
N GLY A 515 14.27 13.08 9.69
CA GLY A 515 15.29 13.87 9.01
C GLY A 515 14.92 15.34 9.14
N ARG A 516 15.82 16.15 9.74
CA ARG A 516 15.69 17.62 9.73
C ARG A 516 15.42 18.07 8.30
N ARG A 517 14.24 18.61 8.02
CA ARG A 517 13.99 19.38 6.81
C ARG A 517 14.98 20.55 6.81
N SER A 518 16.03 20.49 6.01
CA SER A 518 16.77 21.68 5.63
C SER A 518 15.83 22.55 4.82
N ALA A 519 15.50 23.72 5.36
CA ALA A 519 14.82 24.77 4.61
C ALA A 519 15.73 25.20 3.46
N GLY A 520 15.32 24.91 2.22
CA GLY A 520 16.00 25.34 1.00
C GLY A 520 16.40 24.19 0.09
N GLY A 521 15.56 23.90 -0.90
CA GLY A 521 15.85 22.91 -1.93
C GLY A 521 14.67 22.69 -2.86
N ASP A 522 14.48 23.61 -3.82
CA ASP A 522 13.53 23.52 -4.91
C ASP A 522 13.93 22.34 -5.83
N HIS A 523 13.47 21.12 -5.54
CA HIS A 523 13.61 19.98 -6.46
C HIS A 523 12.54 20.08 -7.55
N ARG A 524 12.83 20.95 -8.53
CA ARG A 524 12.17 20.93 -9.83
C ARG A 524 12.47 19.58 -10.49
N HIS A 525 11.47 18.71 -10.55
CA HIS A 525 11.46 17.63 -11.53
C HIS A 525 11.57 18.28 -12.91
N ALA A 526 12.73 18.14 -13.55
CA ALA A 526 12.93 18.52 -14.93
C ALA A 526 12.11 17.59 -15.82
N VAL A 527 10.88 17.99 -16.11
CA VAL A 527 10.13 17.51 -17.26
C VAL A 527 10.97 17.86 -18.50
N LEU A 528 11.55 16.85 -19.14
CA LEU A 528 12.30 17.02 -20.39
C LEU A 528 11.40 17.73 -21.42
N PRO A 529 11.87 18.81 -22.07
CA PRO A 529 11.05 19.57 -23.01
C PRO A 529 10.77 18.75 -24.28
N ARG A 530 9.50 18.73 -24.69
CA ARG A 530 9.05 18.27 -26.00
C ARG A 530 9.78 19.04 -27.11
N ARG A 531 10.67 18.36 -27.84
CA ARG A 531 11.01 18.76 -29.22
C ARG A 531 10.38 17.78 -30.18
N ALA A 532 9.34 18.24 -30.86
CA ALA A 532 8.83 17.60 -32.05
C ALA A 532 9.94 17.58 -33.12
N ARG A 533 10.35 16.38 -33.53
CA ARG A 533 10.99 16.19 -34.83
C ARG A 533 9.94 15.60 -35.76
N GLU A 534 9.48 16.42 -36.69
CA GLU A 534 8.82 15.95 -37.90
C GLU A 534 9.77 14.99 -38.62
N LEU A 535 9.37 13.73 -38.76
CA LEU A 535 9.97 12.81 -39.71
C LEU A 535 8.93 12.45 -40.76
N ARG A 536 9.28 12.80 -41.99
CA ARG A 536 8.53 12.62 -43.22
C ARG A 536 8.14 11.15 -43.41
N ARG A 537 6.92 10.98 -43.93
CA ARG A 537 6.40 9.71 -44.44
C ARG A 537 7.35 9.14 -45.50
N ALA A 538 7.74 7.88 -45.32
CA ALA A 538 8.10 6.99 -46.41
C ALA A 538 7.20 5.76 -46.30
N SER A 539 6.34 5.62 -47.29
CA SER A 539 5.48 4.47 -47.53
C SER A 539 6.29 3.29 -48.03
N GLU A 540 6.14 2.11 -47.44
CA GLU A 540 6.43 0.87 -48.14
C GLU A 540 5.58 -0.29 -47.58
N ARG A 541 5.19 -1.18 -48.50
CA ARG A 541 4.12 -2.17 -48.37
C ARG A 541 4.66 -3.49 -47.76
N LEU A 542 3.76 -4.14 -47.01
CA LEU A 542 3.65 -5.55 -46.55
C LEU A 542 4.30 -6.64 -47.46
N PRO A 543 4.68 -7.82 -46.91
CA PRO A 543 3.75 -8.93 -46.59
C PRO A 543 4.04 -9.58 -45.22
N GLY A 544 3.09 -10.10 -44.43
CA GLY A 544 2.03 -11.03 -44.77
C GLY A 544 2.39 -12.44 -44.25
N HIS A 545 2.22 -12.72 -42.95
CA HIS A 545 2.27 -14.09 -42.43
C HIS A 545 1.13 -14.39 -41.44
N ARG A 546 0.36 -15.42 -41.80
CA ARG A 546 -0.71 -16.08 -41.02
C ARG A 546 -0.15 -17.30 -40.27
N ALA A 547 -0.87 -17.66 -39.20
CA ALA A 547 -0.94 -18.94 -38.44
C ALA A 547 -0.26 -18.89 -37.06
N ARG A 548 -0.81 -19.39 -35.94
CA ARG A 548 -2.09 -20.06 -35.57
C ARG A 548 -2.24 -19.95 -34.02
N PRO A 549 -3.43 -20.12 -33.43
CA PRO A 549 -3.68 -19.83 -32.02
C PRO A 549 -3.34 -21.03 -31.11
N ARG A 550 -2.62 -20.79 -30.01
CA ARG A 550 -2.58 -21.73 -28.88
C ARG A 550 -3.68 -21.39 -27.88
N ARG A 551 -4.64 -22.31 -27.74
CA ARG A 551 -5.58 -22.40 -26.62
C ARG A 551 -4.77 -22.64 -25.33
N ASN A 552 -5.00 -21.82 -24.32
CA ASN A 552 -5.08 -22.27 -22.93
C ASN A 552 -6.02 -21.31 -22.19
N GLY A 553 -7.10 -21.88 -21.66
CA GLY A 553 -8.15 -21.15 -20.95
C GLY A 553 -7.70 -20.83 -19.53
N ARG A 554 -7.83 -19.56 -19.16
CA ARG A 554 -8.05 -19.10 -17.79
C ARG A 554 -9.15 -18.04 -17.84
N ALA A 555 -10.04 -18.12 -16.86
CA ALA A 555 -11.37 -17.52 -16.84
C ALA A 555 -11.34 -15.98 -16.97
N ALA A 556 -12.41 -15.43 -17.54
CA ALA A 556 -12.63 -14.00 -17.63
C ALA A 556 -13.25 -13.50 -16.32
N VAL A 557 -12.96 -12.26 -15.93
CA VAL A 557 -13.51 -11.53 -14.77
C VAL A 557 -15.06 -11.55 -14.71
N GLY A 558 -15.74 -11.89 -15.81
CA GLY A 558 -17.19 -12.05 -15.85
C GLY A 558 -17.76 -13.29 -15.14
N ASP A 559 -16.94 -14.30 -14.81
CA ASP A 559 -17.42 -15.55 -14.18
C ASP A 559 -17.48 -15.47 -12.64
N LEU A 560 -16.87 -14.45 -12.03
CA LEU A 560 -16.96 -14.18 -10.57
C LEU A 560 -18.32 -13.63 -10.14
N LEU A 561 -19.12 -13.10 -11.07
CA LEU A 561 -20.43 -12.47 -10.79
C LEU A 561 -21.62 -13.39 -11.06
N ARG A 562 -21.40 -14.71 -11.20
CA ARG A 562 -22.47 -15.65 -11.55
C ARG A 562 -22.33 -17.00 -10.84
N ARG A 563 -22.45 -17.00 -9.51
CA ARG A 563 -22.83 -18.21 -8.75
C ARG A 563 -23.98 -17.92 -7.79
N GLY A 564 -25.16 -17.76 -8.35
CA GLY A 564 -26.41 -18.05 -7.66
C GLY A 564 -26.82 -19.50 -7.94
N ARG A 565 -26.84 -20.32 -6.88
CA ARG A 565 -27.56 -21.59 -6.68
C ARG A 565 -27.76 -22.51 -7.90
N SER A 566 -27.08 -23.66 -7.89
CA SER A 566 -27.74 -24.95 -8.10
C SER A 566 -26.93 -26.06 -7.43
N SER A 567 -27.63 -26.87 -6.64
CA SER A 567 -27.17 -28.09 -5.97
C SER A 567 -26.89 -29.19 -7.00
N GLY A 568 -25.70 -29.80 -6.92
CA GLY A 568 -25.37 -31.00 -7.68
C GLY A 568 -23.94 -31.46 -7.39
N ASP A 569 -23.82 -32.61 -6.72
CA ASP A 569 -22.57 -33.28 -6.36
C ASP A 569 -21.67 -33.58 -7.56
N LEU A 570 -20.38 -33.21 -7.49
CA LEU A 570 -19.27 -33.84 -8.22
C LEU A 570 -17.95 -33.74 -7.42
N PRO A 571 -17.03 -34.71 -7.55
CA PRO A 571 -16.11 -35.11 -6.47
C PRO A 571 -14.77 -34.36 -6.41
N ALA A 572 -14.17 -34.40 -5.22
CA ALA A 572 -12.90 -33.79 -4.85
C ALA A 572 -11.71 -34.22 -5.74
N VAL A 573 -10.95 -33.23 -6.22
CA VAL A 573 -9.66 -33.43 -6.89
C VAL A 573 -8.56 -33.49 -5.82
N ARG A 574 -7.85 -34.62 -5.79
CA ARG A 574 -6.77 -34.94 -4.86
C ARG A 574 -5.57 -34.00 -5.02
N ARG A 575 -5.00 -33.64 -3.88
CA ARG A 575 -3.69 -32.98 -3.69
C ARG A 575 -2.57 -33.78 -4.38
N HIS A 576 -1.68 -33.09 -5.10
CA HIS A 576 -0.43 -33.66 -5.61
C HIS A 576 0.73 -33.15 -4.72
N PRO A 577 1.49 -34.04 -4.04
CA PRO A 577 2.61 -33.65 -3.20
C PRO A 577 3.91 -33.74 -3.99
N SER A 578 4.66 -32.64 -4.13
CA SER A 578 6.09 -32.70 -4.45
C SER A 578 6.72 -31.31 -4.41
N LEU A 579 7.12 -30.83 -3.23
CA LEU A 579 8.23 -29.87 -3.05
C LEU A 579 8.80 -30.06 -1.63
N LEU A 580 9.54 -31.15 -1.46
CA LEU A 580 10.61 -31.30 -0.48
C LEU A 580 11.85 -31.67 -1.29
N ARG A 581 12.71 -30.70 -1.53
CA ARG A 581 14.16 -30.84 -1.75
C ARG A 581 14.81 -29.48 -1.70
#